data_AF-A0A661NEH2-F1
#
_entry.id   AF-A0A661NEH2-F1
#
_cell.length_a   1.000
_cell.length_b   1.000
_cell.length_c   1.000
_cell.angle_alpha   90.00
_cell.angle_beta   90.00
_cell.angle_gamma   90.00
#
_symmetry.space_group_name_H-M   'P 1'
#
loop_
_entity.id
_entity.type
_entity.pdbx_description
1 polymer ?
#
loop_
_entity_poly.entity_id
_entity_poly.type
_entity_poly.pdbx_seq_one_letter_code
_entity_poly.pdbx_strand_id
1 'polypeptide(L)'
;MLAPLLLVAGLAAGALAGSVYLNGVRIDGVTNQRFEKCNVTIDAKGDIYIEAPGYAVQGATSQPARPATTLPANPTRRYFLIKEESQPGAAQYDIDIFINSVWYKRIRSDGEQLVLDITGKLRPGPNVLHFAASKNIGKERKSYSKQAYIRIIVGEGNMGGKNVMIDNPLIQYTRTAYETENFNDEYTITVR
;
A
#
# COMPACT_ATOMS: atom_id res chain seq x y z
N MET A 1 -12.49 -10.62 59.26
CA MET A 1 -11.89 -9.71 58.25
C MET A 1 -12.30 -10.23 56.88
N LEU A 2 -13.27 -9.59 56.21
CA LEU A 2 -13.70 -9.92 54.85
C LEU A 2 -13.40 -8.69 53.97
N ALA A 3 -12.61 -8.87 52.92
CA ALA A 3 -12.25 -7.82 51.96
C ALA A 3 -13.36 -7.66 50.90
N PRO A 4 -13.69 -6.44 50.44
CA PRO A 4 -14.59 -6.26 49.31
C PRO A 4 -13.82 -6.30 47.99
N LEU A 5 -14.30 -7.10 47.04
CA LEU A 5 -13.84 -7.14 45.66
C LEU A 5 -14.51 -5.98 44.89
N LEU A 6 -13.72 -4.96 44.54
CA LEU A 6 -14.16 -3.81 43.76
C LEU A 6 -14.11 -4.17 42.26
N LEU A 7 -15.27 -4.30 41.60
CA LEU A 7 -15.38 -4.54 40.17
C LEU A 7 -15.29 -3.18 39.43
N VAL A 8 -14.17 -2.90 38.76
CA VAL A 8 -14.03 -1.71 37.91
C VAL A 8 -14.59 -2.03 36.53
N ALA A 9 -15.72 -1.39 36.18
CA ALA A 9 -16.27 -1.41 34.83
C ALA A 9 -15.39 -0.54 33.91
N GLY A 10 -14.73 -1.15 32.94
CA GLY A 10 -13.99 -0.43 31.90
C GLY A 10 -14.96 0.26 30.94
N LEU A 11 -15.06 1.59 31.00
CA LEU A 11 -15.65 2.38 29.93
C LEU A 11 -14.76 2.26 28.68
N ALA A 12 -15.28 1.63 27.63
CA ALA A 12 -14.73 1.76 26.30
C ALA A 12 -14.90 3.21 25.85
N ALA A 13 -13.82 4.00 25.85
CA ALA A 13 -13.80 5.31 25.25
C ALA A 13 -13.98 5.15 23.73
N GLY A 14 -15.16 5.51 23.22
CA GLY A 14 -15.42 5.56 21.79
C GLY A 14 -14.49 6.57 21.14
N ALA A 15 -13.80 6.16 20.08
CA ALA A 15 -13.02 7.08 19.26
C ALA A 15 -13.97 8.14 18.69
N LEU A 16 -13.78 9.40 19.12
CA LEU A 16 -14.46 10.54 18.51
C LEU A 16 -13.89 10.72 17.10
N ALA A 17 -14.61 10.21 16.10
CA ALA A 17 -14.27 10.40 14.70
C ALA A 17 -14.63 11.84 14.29
N GLY A 18 -13.68 12.76 14.47
CA GLY A 18 -13.77 14.10 13.89
C GLY A 18 -13.81 14.06 12.37
N SER A 19 -14.59 14.95 11.77
CA SER A 19 -14.70 15.07 10.30
C SER A 19 -13.62 16.00 9.76
N VAL A 20 -13.20 15.82 8.51
CA VAL A 20 -12.19 16.69 7.86
C VAL A 20 -12.86 17.55 6.79
N TYR A 21 -12.54 18.84 6.78
CA TYR A 21 -13.03 19.82 5.82
C TYR A 21 -11.88 20.52 5.11
N LEU A 22 -11.98 20.69 3.78
CA LEU A 22 -11.08 21.46 2.96
C LEU A 22 -11.84 22.63 2.32
N ASN A 23 -11.44 23.86 2.63
CA ASN A 23 -12.11 25.08 2.13
C ASN A 23 -13.63 25.07 2.38
N GLY A 24 -14.05 24.57 3.54
CA GLY A 24 -15.45 24.44 3.93
C GLY A 24 -16.17 23.21 3.36
N VAL A 25 -15.52 22.40 2.52
CA VAL A 25 -16.09 21.17 1.95
C VAL A 25 -15.65 19.95 2.74
N ARG A 26 -16.60 19.13 3.19
CA ARG A 26 -16.32 17.87 3.90
C ARG A 26 -15.60 16.89 2.97
N ILE A 27 -14.45 16.37 3.39
CA ILE A 27 -13.57 15.46 2.67
C ILE A 27 -13.31 14.18 3.47
N ASP A 28 -14.31 13.67 4.18
CA ASP A 28 -14.16 12.44 4.95
C ASP A 28 -13.78 11.26 4.06
N GLY A 29 -12.85 10.43 4.54
CA GLY A 29 -12.36 9.26 3.82
C GLY A 29 -11.25 9.54 2.79
N VAL A 30 -10.78 10.78 2.65
CA VAL A 30 -9.55 11.04 1.88
C VAL A 30 -8.32 10.53 2.65
N THR A 31 -7.44 9.81 1.96
CA THR A 31 -6.20 9.27 2.53
C THR A 31 -5.00 9.65 1.68
N ASN A 32 -3.81 9.67 2.28
CA ASN A 32 -2.54 9.96 1.61
C ASN A 32 -2.54 11.32 0.86
N GLN A 33 -3.13 12.34 1.49
CA GLN A 33 -3.15 13.72 0.97
C GLN A 33 -2.19 14.58 1.78
N ARG A 34 -1.36 15.37 1.07
CA ARG A 34 -0.48 16.37 1.68
C ARG A 34 -0.87 17.75 1.17
N PHE A 35 -1.20 18.64 2.11
CA PHE A 35 -1.55 20.03 1.83
C PHE A 35 -0.38 20.92 2.27
N GLU A 36 0.08 21.78 1.37
CA GLU A 36 1.16 22.73 1.65
C GLU A 36 0.60 24.16 1.69
N LYS A 37 1.16 25.01 2.56
CA LYS A 37 0.73 26.43 2.72
C LYS A 37 -0.75 26.56 3.09
N CYS A 38 -1.19 25.81 4.08
CA CYS A 38 -2.59 25.79 4.55
C CYS A 38 -2.69 26.23 6.00
N ASN A 39 -3.85 26.77 6.37
CA ASN A 39 -4.22 27.00 7.76
C ASN A 39 -5.06 25.82 8.25
N VAL A 40 -4.78 25.31 9.45
CA VAL A 40 -5.49 24.16 10.02
C VAL A 40 -6.05 24.53 11.37
N THR A 41 -7.37 24.37 11.55
CA THR A 41 -8.07 24.58 12.82
C THR A 41 -8.74 23.28 13.24
N ILE A 42 -8.59 22.88 14.51
CA ILE A 42 -9.30 21.76 15.10
C ILE A 42 -10.29 22.34 16.12
N ASP A 43 -11.57 22.02 15.97
CA ASP A 43 -12.60 22.58 16.84
C ASP A 43 -12.81 21.76 18.14
N ALA A 44 -13.72 22.23 19.00
CA ALA A 44 -14.04 21.57 20.26
C ALA A 44 -14.68 20.17 20.11
N LYS A 45 -15.17 19.82 18.91
CA LYS A 45 -15.75 18.51 18.58
C LYS A 45 -14.71 17.56 17.97
N GLY A 46 -13.52 18.07 17.64
CA GLY A 46 -12.45 17.34 16.97
C GLY A 46 -12.54 17.41 15.44
N ASP A 47 -13.44 18.24 14.89
CA ASP A 47 -13.51 18.46 13.44
C ASP A 47 -12.29 19.28 12.98
N ILE A 48 -11.71 18.88 11.85
CA ILE A 48 -10.50 19.47 11.28
C ILE A 48 -10.89 20.33 10.08
N TYR A 49 -10.55 21.62 10.12
CA TYR A 49 -10.78 22.58 9.06
C TYR A 49 -9.46 22.97 8.43
N ILE A 50 -9.31 22.71 7.13
CA ILE A 50 -8.12 23.03 6.33
C ILE A 50 -8.49 24.15 5.35
N GLU A 51 -7.90 25.33 5.52
CA GLU A 51 -8.00 26.44 4.57
C GLU A 51 -6.77 26.45 3.67
N ALA A 52 -7.01 26.23 2.38
CA ALA A 52 -5.99 25.93 1.38
C ALA A 52 -6.37 26.58 0.04
N PRO A 53 -6.10 27.88 -0.17
CA PRO A 53 -6.58 28.62 -1.34
C PRO A 53 -6.16 28.05 -2.70
N GLY A 54 -5.05 27.29 -2.74
CA GLY A 54 -4.55 26.63 -3.96
C GLY A 54 -5.15 25.24 -4.23
N TYR A 55 -6.05 24.75 -3.38
CA TYR A 55 -6.59 23.40 -3.47
C TYR A 55 -8.10 23.44 -3.73
N ALA A 56 -8.58 22.64 -4.68
CA ALA A 56 -10.00 22.52 -5.00
C ALA A 56 -10.50 21.11 -4.70
N VAL A 57 -11.73 21.01 -4.16
CA VAL A 57 -12.41 19.73 -4.00
C VAL A 57 -13.22 19.45 -5.27
N GLN A 58 -12.80 18.47 -6.06
CA GLN A 58 -13.56 17.98 -7.21
C GLN A 58 -14.44 16.81 -6.76
N GLY A 59 -15.77 16.96 -6.88
CA GLY A 59 -16.74 15.89 -6.58
C GLY A 59 -17.70 16.16 -5.42
N ALA A 60 -17.77 17.38 -4.89
CA ALA A 60 -18.73 17.74 -3.84
C ALA A 60 -20.15 17.96 -4.40
N THR A 61 -20.77 16.89 -4.88
CA THR A 61 -22.22 16.74 -4.74
C THR A 61 -22.43 15.74 -3.62
N SER A 62 -23.27 16.08 -2.66
CA SER A 62 -23.74 15.21 -1.59
C SER A 62 -24.25 13.92 -2.23
N GLN A 63 -23.39 12.91 -2.28
CA GLN A 63 -23.73 11.65 -2.92
C GLN A 63 -24.71 10.95 -1.99
N PRO A 64 -25.99 10.73 -2.40
CA PRO A 64 -26.84 9.79 -1.67
C PRO A 64 -26.06 8.48 -1.55
N ALA A 65 -26.11 7.84 -0.39
CA ALA A 65 -25.41 6.58 -0.11
C ALA A 65 -25.54 5.69 -1.34
N ARG A 66 -24.44 5.55 -2.10
CA ARG A 66 -24.41 4.70 -3.28
C ARG A 66 -24.84 3.33 -2.76
N PRO A 67 -25.85 2.66 -3.36
CA PRO A 67 -26.16 1.29 -2.99
C PRO A 67 -24.83 0.55 -3.02
N ALA A 68 -24.46 -0.08 -1.90
CA ALA A 68 -23.26 -0.89 -1.86
C ALA A 68 -23.38 -1.86 -3.03
N THR A 69 -22.63 -1.60 -4.09
CA THR A 69 -22.47 -2.58 -5.15
C THR A 69 -21.79 -3.71 -4.41
N THR A 70 -22.52 -4.80 -4.23
CA THR A 70 -21.99 -6.05 -3.71
C THR A 70 -20.89 -6.46 -4.65
N LEU A 71 -19.67 -5.96 -4.40
CA LEU A 71 -18.47 -6.44 -5.04
C LEU A 71 -18.45 -7.94 -4.71
N PRO A 72 -18.20 -8.80 -5.72
CA PRO A 72 -18.15 -10.22 -5.48
C PRO A 72 -17.17 -10.50 -4.33
N ALA A 73 -17.53 -11.41 -3.43
CA ALA A 73 -16.73 -11.71 -2.24
C ALA A 73 -15.30 -12.17 -2.57
N ASN A 74 -15.04 -12.53 -3.83
CA ASN A 74 -13.74 -12.91 -4.36
C ASN A 74 -13.39 -12.09 -5.61
N PRO A 75 -12.11 -11.74 -5.82
CA PRO A 75 -11.62 -11.14 -7.06
C PRO A 75 -12.03 -11.96 -8.28
N THR A 76 -12.48 -11.29 -9.35
CA THR A 76 -12.85 -11.93 -10.61
C THR A 76 -11.65 -12.22 -11.50
N ARG A 77 -10.53 -11.53 -11.25
CA ARG A 77 -9.23 -11.72 -11.91
C ARG A 77 -8.22 -12.34 -10.96
N ARG A 78 -7.21 -13.01 -11.53
CA ARG A 78 -6.05 -13.47 -10.78
C ARG A 78 -4.95 -12.44 -10.82
N TYR A 79 -4.36 -12.20 -9.67
CA TYR A 79 -3.31 -11.23 -9.47
C TYR A 79 -2.03 -11.96 -9.10
N PHE A 80 -0.97 -11.64 -9.83
CA PHE A 80 0.32 -12.27 -9.66
C PHE A 80 1.36 -11.24 -9.28
N LEU A 81 2.32 -11.70 -8.48
CA LEU A 81 3.53 -11.00 -8.16
C LEU A 81 4.70 -11.79 -8.72
N ILE A 82 5.51 -11.12 -9.55
CA ILE A 82 6.65 -11.73 -10.23
C ILE A 82 7.92 -11.00 -9.82
N LYS A 83 8.93 -11.77 -9.44
CA LYS A 83 10.31 -11.32 -9.34
C LYS A 83 11.00 -11.52 -10.69
N GLU A 84 11.54 -10.45 -11.24
CA GLU A 84 12.43 -10.46 -12.40
C GLU A 84 13.78 -9.89 -11.98
N GLU A 85 14.88 -10.50 -12.43
CA GLU A 85 16.23 -9.96 -12.25
C GLU A 85 17.00 -10.10 -13.55
N SER A 86 17.78 -9.06 -13.89
CA SER A 86 18.69 -9.16 -15.04
C SER A 86 19.91 -10.02 -14.73
N GLN A 87 20.37 -10.00 -13.47
CA GLN A 87 21.50 -10.79 -12.99
C GLN A 87 21.24 -11.20 -11.53
N PRO A 88 21.11 -12.51 -11.23
CA PRO A 88 20.82 -13.01 -9.90
C PRO A 88 21.70 -12.41 -8.81
N GLY A 89 21.10 -11.72 -7.85
CA GLY A 89 21.81 -11.17 -6.68
C GLY A 89 22.69 -9.94 -6.96
N ALA A 90 22.78 -9.44 -8.19
CA ALA A 90 23.65 -8.32 -8.54
C ALA A 90 23.12 -6.96 -8.03
N ALA A 91 21.80 -6.81 -7.96
CA ALA A 91 21.16 -5.59 -7.45
C ALA A 91 21.34 -5.43 -5.93
N GLN A 92 21.52 -6.53 -5.20
CA GLN A 92 21.74 -6.56 -3.75
C GLN A 92 20.64 -5.83 -2.96
N TYR A 93 19.38 -6.04 -3.36
CA TYR A 93 18.21 -5.52 -2.65
C TYR A 93 17.33 -6.66 -2.15
N ASP A 94 17.02 -6.64 -0.86
CA ASP A 94 15.93 -7.43 -0.30
C ASP A 94 14.68 -6.55 -0.23
N ILE A 95 13.55 -7.04 -0.71
CA ILE A 95 12.30 -6.29 -0.79
C ILE A 95 11.28 -6.96 0.13
N ASP A 96 10.91 -6.27 1.21
CA ASP A 96 9.77 -6.63 2.03
C ASP A 96 8.49 -6.09 1.41
N ILE A 97 7.51 -6.98 1.28
CA ILE A 97 6.24 -6.68 0.63
C ILE A 97 5.14 -6.75 1.68
N PHE A 98 4.38 -5.67 1.77
CA PHE A 98 3.19 -5.56 2.58
C PHE A 98 2.00 -5.33 1.66
N ILE A 99 0.88 -6.01 1.95
CA ILE A 99 -0.38 -5.86 1.22
C ILE A 99 -1.44 -5.46 2.24
N ASN A 100 -2.06 -4.30 2.04
CA ASN A 100 -3.01 -3.70 2.98
C ASN A 100 -2.46 -3.65 4.41
N SER A 101 -1.22 -3.16 4.54
CA SER A 101 -0.47 -3.04 5.80
C SER A 101 -0.11 -4.36 6.50
N VAL A 102 -0.38 -5.51 5.89
CA VAL A 102 0.00 -6.84 6.40
C VAL A 102 1.25 -7.32 5.70
N TRP A 103 2.27 -7.75 6.46
CA TRP A 103 3.48 -8.36 5.89
C TRP A 103 3.11 -9.63 5.12
N TYR A 104 3.54 -9.69 3.86
CA TYR A 104 3.27 -10.81 2.98
C TYR A 104 4.52 -11.68 2.80
N LYS A 105 5.61 -11.09 2.30
CA LYS A 105 6.83 -11.84 2.00
C LYS A 105 8.04 -10.93 1.83
N ARG A 106 9.22 -11.47 2.15
CA ARG A 106 10.51 -10.91 1.74
C ARG A 106 11.00 -11.58 0.46
N ILE A 107 11.36 -10.79 -0.54
CA ILE A 107 12.00 -11.24 -1.77
C ILE A 107 13.48 -10.88 -1.70
N ARG A 108 14.35 -11.89 -1.72
CA ARG A 108 15.80 -11.70 -1.67
C ARG A 108 16.38 -11.56 -3.06
N SER A 109 17.43 -10.76 -3.20
CA SER A 109 18.10 -10.61 -4.49
C SER A 109 18.76 -11.91 -4.97
N ASP A 110 19.39 -12.66 -4.07
CA ASP A 110 20.06 -13.93 -4.40
C ASP A 110 19.14 -15.16 -4.44
N GLY A 111 17.83 -14.97 -4.27
CA GLY A 111 16.84 -16.03 -4.30
C GLY A 111 16.41 -16.44 -5.71
N GLU A 112 15.70 -17.56 -5.79
CA GLU A 112 15.09 -18.08 -7.03
C GLU A 112 14.13 -17.07 -7.68
N GLN A 113 13.83 -17.28 -8.97
CA GLN A 113 12.77 -16.56 -9.64
C GLN A 113 11.42 -16.92 -8.99
N LEU A 114 10.65 -15.90 -8.61
CA LEU A 114 9.39 -16.09 -7.90
C LEU A 114 8.22 -15.65 -8.76
N VAL A 115 7.21 -16.50 -8.81
CA VAL A 115 5.90 -16.22 -9.37
C VAL A 115 4.88 -16.62 -8.30
N LEU A 116 4.17 -15.64 -7.75
CA LEU A 116 3.28 -15.83 -6.62
C LEU A 116 1.87 -15.38 -6.99
N ASP A 117 0.88 -16.24 -6.77
CA ASP A 117 -0.52 -15.84 -6.80
C ASP A 117 -0.83 -15.08 -5.49
N ILE A 118 -1.14 -13.79 -5.61
CA ILE A 118 -1.48 -12.90 -4.49
C ILE A 118 -2.97 -12.61 -4.40
N THR A 119 -3.80 -13.23 -5.27
CA THR A 119 -5.24 -12.97 -5.36
C THR A 119 -5.93 -13.08 -4.00
N GLY A 120 -5.60 -14.11 -3.23
CA GLY A 120 -6.15 -14.35 -1.89
C GLY A 120 -5.66 -13.40 -0.79
N LYS A 121 -4.74 -12.47 -1.10
CA LYS A 121 -4.26 -11.43 -0.18
C LYS A 121 -4.88 -10.06 -0.48
N LEU A 122 -5.63 -9.98 -1.56
CA LEU A 122 -6.27 -8.76 -2.02
C LEU A 122 -7.76 -8.79 -1.68
N ARG A 123 -8.33 -7.61 -1.51
CA ARG A 123 -9.78 -7.40 -1.40
C ARG A 123 -10.33 -6.81 -2.71
N PRO A 124 -11.58 -7.07 -3.09
CA PRO A 124 -12.23 -6.32 -4.16
C PRO A 124 -12.15 -4.81 -3.90
N GLY A 125 -11.87 -4.02 -4.95
CA GLY A 125 -11.67 -2.58 -4.85
C GLY A 125 -10.23 -2.17 -4.51
N PRO A 126 -10.02 -1.05 -3.78
CA PRO A 126 -8.69 -0.50 -3.56
C PRO A 126 -7.85 -1.34 -2.59
N ASN A 127 -6.63 -1.64 -3.03
CA ASN A 127 -5.59 -2.30 -2.25
C ASN A 127 -4.32 -1.45 -2.26
N VAL A 128 -3.61 -1.46 -1.14
CA VAL A 128 -2.34 -0.78 -1.00
C VAL A 128 -1.23 -1.81 -0.93
N LEU A 129 -0.22 -1.66 -1.76
CA LEU A 129 1.01 -2.45 -1.72
C LEU A 129 2.14 -1.53 -1.29
N HIS A 130 2.85 -1.93 -0.24
CA HIS A 130 4.02 -1.21 0.25
C HIS A 130 5.26 -2.08 0.05
N PHE A 131 6.27 -1.51 -0.59
CA PHE A 131 7.54 -2.17 -0.86
C PHE A 131 8.66 -1.45 -0.10
N ALA A 132 9.25 -2.15 0.85
CA ALA A 132 10.40 -1.69 1.60
C ALA A 132 11.66 -2.42 1.09
N ALA A 133 12.46 -1.71 0.28
CA ALA A 133 13.70 -2.23 -0.29
C ALA A 133 14.89 -1.88 0.59
N SER A 134 15.60 -2.90 1.07
CA SER A 134 16.81 -2.78 1.88
C SER A 134 18.04 -3.17 1.06
N LYS A 135 19.03 -2.28 0.98
CA LYS A 135 20.30 -2.54 0.29
C LYS A 135 21.21 -3.41 1.16
N ASN A 136 21.62 -4.56 0.63
CA ASN A 136 22.48 -5.54 1.29
C ASN A 136 23.81 -5.72 0.56
N ILE A 137 24.73 -4.77 0.74
CA ILE A 137 26.03 -4.78 0.07
C ILE A 137 26.94 -5.92 0.58
N GLY A 138 26.79 -6.35 1.84
CA GLY A 138 27.67 -7.38 2.41
C GLY A 138 29.12 -6.90 2.47
N LYS A 139 30.07 -7.71 1.96
CA LYS A 139 31.51 -7.36 1.94
C LYS A 139 31.86 -6.32 0.87
N GLU A 140 31.24 -6.42 -0.30
CA GLU A 140 31.51 -5.56 -1.44
C GLU A 140 30.31 -5.49 -2.39
N ARG A 141 30.25 -4.44 -3.22
CA ARG A 141 29.22 -4.31 -4.24
C ARG A 141 29.47 -5.29 -5.37
N LYS A 142 28.46 -6.08 -5.71
CA LYS A 142 28.52 -7.03 -6.84
C LYS A 142 28.39 -6.33 -8.20
N SER A 143 27.76 -5.15 -8.22
CA SER A 143 27.64 -4.34 -9.43
C SER A 143 27.40 -2.87 -9.08
N TYR A 144 27.74 -2.01 -10.03
CA TYR A 144 27.50 -0.56 -10.01
C TYR A 144 26.61 -0.13 -11.19
N SER A 145 26.19 -1.07 -12.04
CA SER A 145 25.44 -0.78 -13.26
C SER A 145 23.96 -0.52 -12.97
N LYS A 146 23.36 0.41 -13.72
CA LYS A 146 21.91 0.60 -13.76
C LYS A 146 21.18 -0.56 -14.46
N GLN A 147 21.91 -1.37 -15.24
CA GLN A 147 21.37 -2.52 -15.97
C GLN A 147 21.29 -3.79 -15.10
N ALA A 148 22.01 -3.83 -13.98
CA ALA A 148 21.85 -4.87 -12.97
C ALA A 148 20.69 -4.49 -12.06
N TYR A 149 19.54 -5.15 -12.19
CA TYR A 149 18.32 -4.77 -11.48
C TYR A 149 17.56 -5.97 -10.92
N ILE A 150 16.77 -5.67 -9.89
CA ILE A 150 15.64 -6.47 -9.43
C ILE A 150 14.36 -5.69 -9.71
N ARG A 151 13.36 -6.37 -10.26
CA ARG A 151 12.06 -5.80 -10.56
C ARG A 151 10.97 -6.68 -9.97
N ILE A 152 10.05 -6.04 -9.25
CA ILE A 152 8.81 -6.66 -8.81
C ILE A 152 7.69 -6.17 -9.70
N ILE A 153 7.06 -7.11 -10.40
CA ILE A 153 5.91 -6.84 -11.26
C ILE A 153 4.67 -7.36 -10.55
N VAL A 154 3.66 -6.52 -10.39
CA VAL A 154 2.34 -6.92 -9.91
C VAL A 154 1.34 -6.64 -11.02
N GLY A 155 0.53 -7.63 -11.36
CA GLY A 155 -0.43 -7.46 -12.45
C GLY A 155 -1.49 -8.54 -12.50
N GLU A 156 -2.49 -8.27 -13.32
CA GLU A 156 -3.50 -9.25 -13.68
C GLU A 156 -2.88 -10.24 -14.67
N GLY A 157 -3.19 -11.52 -14.52
CA GLY A 157 -2.66 -12.53 -15.41
C GLY A 157 -3.44 -13.82 -15.39
N ASN A 158 -2.94 -14.78 -16.16
CA ASN A 158 -3.49 -16.13 -16.24
C ASN A 158 -2.36 -17.16 -16.16
N MET A 159 -2.68 -18.34 -15.62
CA MET A 159 -1.79 -19.51 -15.66
C MET A 159 -2.04 -20.29 -16.94
N GLY A 160 -1.07 -20.26 -17.86
CA GLY A 160 -1.02 -21.12 -19.05
C GLY A 160 -0.05 -22.28 -18.81
N GLY A 161 -0.56 -23.43 -18.37
CA GLY A 161 0.28 -24.59 -18.03
C GLY A 161 1.18 -24.30 -16.82
N LYS A 162 2.51 -24.39 -16.97
CA LYS A 162 3.50 -24.05 -15.93
C LYS A 162 3.92 -22.58 -15.91
N ASN A 163 3.47 -21.78 -16.86
CA ASN A 163 3.90 -20.40 -17.04
C ASN A 163 2.77 -19.42 -16.68
N VAL A 164 3.11 -18.33 -16.01
CA VAL A 164 2.20 -17.20 -15.79
C VAL A 164 2.49 -16.13 -16.82
N MET A 165 1.46 -15.68 -17.53
CA MET A 165 1.52 -14.44 -18.30
C MET A 165 0.80 -13.34 -17.53
N ILE A 166 1.47 -12.19 -17.41
CA ILE A 166 0.85 -10.95 -16.94
C ILE A 166 0.21 -10.28 -18.17
N ASP A 167 -1.11 -10.22 -18.17
CA ASP A 167 -1.89 -9.57 -19.21
C ASP A 167 -1.91 -8.04 -19.02
N ASN A 168 -1.91 -7.60 -17.76
CA ASN A 168 -1.97 -6.18 -17.41
C ASN A 168 -1.08 -5.87 -16.20
N PRO A 169 0.16 -5.35 -16.40
CA PRO A 169 1.02 -4.96 -15.30
C PRO A 169 0.48 -3.68 -14.64
N LEU A 170 0.14 -3.78 -13.36
CA LEU A 170 -0.38 -2.69 -12.54
C LEU A 170 0.73 -1.95 -11.79
N ILE A 171 1.77 -2.65 -11.37
CA ILE A 171 2.95 -2.08 -10.72
C ILE A 171 4.21 -2.69 -11.34
N GLN A 172 5.20 -1.84 -11.60
CA GLN A 172 6.55 -2.25 -11.98
C GLN A 172 7.55 -1.52 -11.09
N TYR A 173 7.94 -2.17 -10.00
CA TYR A 173 8.88 -1.63 -9.04
C TYR A 173 10.29 -2.11 -9.37
N THR A 174 11.20 -1.20 -9.74
CA THR A 174 12.56 -1.56 -10.14
C THR A 174 13.59 -0.94 -9.21
N ARG A 175 14.55 -1.74 -8.76
CA ARG A 175 15.75 -1.29 -8.02
C ARG A 175 17.01 -1.79 -8.70
N THR A 176 18.02 -0.94 -8.78
CA THR A 176 19.24 -1.18 -9.56
C THR A 176 20.47 -1.27 -8.67
N ALA A 177 21.50 -1.96 -9.15
CA ALA A 177 22.75 -2.08 -8.42
C ALA A 177 23.42 -0.72 -8.21
N TYR A 178 23.17 0.27 -9.09
CA TYR A 178 23.67 1.64 -8.99
C TYR A 178 23.22 2.35 -7.70
N GLU A 179 21.98 2.13 -7.27
CA GLU A 179 21.41 2.70 -6.04
C GLU A 179 22.07 2.10 -4.79
N THR A 180 22.16 2.90 -3.72
CA THR A 180 22.79 2.51 -2.45
C THR A 180 21.91 2.73 -1.22
N GLU A 181 20.80 3.44 -1.40
CA GLU A 181 19.89 3.81 -0.32
C GLU A 181 18.82 2.72 -0.13
N ASN A 182 18.15 2.77 1.01
CA ASN A 182 16.93 2.01 1.25
C ASN A 182 15.72 2.81 0.75
N PHE A 183 14.68 2.12 0.32
CA PHE A 183 13.48 2.74 -0.23
C PHE A 183 12.24 2.18 0.43
N ASN A 184 11.21 3.03 0.54
CA ASN A 184 9.89 2.67 1.05
C ASN A 184 8.86 3.32 0.15
N ASP A 185 8.25 2.52 -0.73
CA ASP A 185 7.37 3.00 -1.79
C ASP A 185 5.99 2.37 -1.66
N GLU A 186 4.96 3.18 -1.81
CA GLU A 186 3.57 2.75 -1.71
C GLU A 186 2.85 2.89 -3.07
N TYR A 187 2.10 1.86 -3.41
CA TYR A 187 1.32 1.78 -4.65
C TYR A 187 -0.12 1.39 -4.33
N THR A 188 -1.07 1.99 -5.03
CA THR A 188 -2.48 1.60 -4.94
C THR A 188 -2.90 0.90 -6.22
N ILE A 189 -3.57 -0.25 -6.09
CA ILE A 189 -4.21 -0.96 -7.20
C ILE A 189 -5.69 -1.16 -6.93
N THR A 190 -6.48 -1.18 -7.99
CA THR A 190 -7.91 -1.50 -7.91
C THR A 190 -8.15 -2.90 -8.44
N VAL A 191 -8.64 -3.77 -7.56
CA VAL A 191 -8.95 -5.17 -7.86
C VAL A 191 -10.41 -5.30 -8.26
N ARG A 192 -10.66 -6.07 -9.32
CA ARG A 192 -12.00 -6.35 -9.85
C ARG A 192 -12.45 -7.77 -9.55
#